data_AF-A0A0E9N7A2-F1
#
_entry.id   AF-A0A0E9N7A2-F1
#
_cell.length_a   1.000
_cell.length_b   1.000
_cell.length_c   1.000
_cell.angle_alpha   90.00
_cell.angle_beta   90.00
_cell.angle_gamma   90.00
#
_symmetry.space_group_name_H-M   'P 1'
#
loop_
_entity.id
_entity.type
_entity.pdbx_description
1 polymer ?
#
loop_
_entity_poly.entity_id
_entity_poly.type
_entity_poly.pdbx_seq_one_letter_code
_entity_poly.pdbx_strand_id
1 'polypeptide(L)'
;MTGFFFLPGKAVTQSIDWRSRIDNLVQIADSLSMRSQNTFHLNKFIDNDRPIRETWHYTLSKGKVVIFEVHYFLDSLEFQEVYYLDRDQIICMERYEILYPAHADDRILSGTVGFFENQSLRQYITMGKVEDYDLLPEYDAIARFRVRYRELAETRPLLEKDNKGSIFVP
;
A
#
# COMPACT_ATOMS: atom_id res chain seq x y z
N MET A 1 -13.20 -27.36 -58.55
CA MET A 1 -12.75 -27.80 -57.21
C MET A 1 -11.56 -26.95 -56.81
N THR A 2 -11.75 -26.02 -55.89
CA THR A 2 -10.67 -25.29 -55.22
C THR A 2 -11.23 -24.87 -53.86
N GLY A 3 -10.79 -25.58 -52.82
CA GLY A 3 -11.26 -25.40 -51.45
C GLY A 3 -10.62 -24.17 -50.82
N PHE A 4 -11.45 -23.31 -50.23
CA PHE A 4 -11.04 -22.28 -49.28
C PHE A 4 -10.65 -22.96 -47.97
N PHE A 5 -9.38 -22.89 -47.59
CA PHE A 5 -8.94 -23.18 -46.23
C PHE A 5 -9.26 -21.98 -45.33
N PHE A 6 -10.34 -22.08 -44.56
CA PHE A 6 -10.52 -21.24 -43.39
C PHE A 6 -9.57 -21.74 -42.29
N LEU A 7 -8.52 -20.98 -42.02
CA LEU A 7 -7.77 -21.14 -40.77
C LEU A 7 -8.66 -20.61 -39.63
N PRO A 8 -8.93 -21.40 -38.58
CA PRO A 8 -9.64 -20.89 -37.43
C PRO A 8 -8.80 -19.77 -36.84
N GLY A 9 -9.36 -18.57 -36.80
CA GLY A 9 -8.79 -17.45 -36.08
C GLY A 9 -8.47 -17.91 -34.66
N LYS A 10 -7.21 -17.80 -34.26
CA LYS A 10 -6.85 -17.86 -32.85
C LYS A 10 -7.69 -16.78 -32.19
N ALA A 11 -8.70 -17.20 -31.43
CA ALA A 11 -9.32 -16.33 -30.46
C ALA A 11 -8.16 -15.83 -29.60
N VAL A 12 -7.82 -14.55 -29.74
CA VAL A 12 -6.98 -13.85 -28.79
C VAL A 12 -7.81 -13.92 -27.52
N THR A 13 -7.51 -14.91 -26.68
CA THR A 13 -7.96 -14.94 -25.30
C THR A 13 -7.58 -13.58 -24.77
N GLN A 14 -8.59 -12.75 -24.50
CA GLN A 14 -8.41 -11.48 -23.83
C GLN A 14 -7.60 -11.79 -22.58
N SER A 15 -6.32 -11.43 -22.59
CA SER A 15 -5.58 -11.16 -21.38
C SER A 15 -6.49 -10.21 -20.61
N ILE A 16 -7.20 -10.71 -19.60
CA ILE A 16 -7.93 -9.87 -18.66
C ILE A 16 -6.88 -8.84 -18.23
N ASP A 17 -7.11 -7.57 -18.58
CA ASP A 17 -6.13 -6.51 -18.37
C ASP A 17 -5.96 -6.30 -16.86
N TRP A 18 -5.01 -7.05 -16.30
CA TRP A 18 -4.75 -7.13 -14.88
C TRP A 18 -4.41 -5.74 -14.32
N ARG A 19 -3.79 -4.88 -15.14
CA ARG A 19 -3.40 -3.53 -14.78
C ARG A 19 -4.63 -2.64 -14.60
N SER A 20 -5.53 -2.63 -15.59
CA SER A 20 -6.80 -1.89 -15.51
C SER A 20 -7.65 -2.33 -14.30
N ARG A 21 -7.64 -3.64 -13.97
CA ARG A 21 -8.31 -4.14 -12.76
C ARG A 21 -7.69 -3.55 -11.49
N ILE A 22 -6.37 -3.54 -11.37
CA ILE A 22 -5.68 -2.98 -10.20
C ILE A 22 -5.92 -1.46 -10.11
N ASP A 23 -5.83 -0.74 -11.21
CA ASP A 23 -6.10 0.71 -11.25
C ASP A 23 -7.51 1.04 -10.75
N ASN A 24 -8.50 0.28 -11.19
CA ASN A 24 -9.87 0.45 -10.72
C ASN A 24 -9.99 0.22 -9.20
N LEU A 25 -9.34 -0.82 -8.68
CA LEU A 25 -9.35 -1.13 -7.24
C LEU A 25 -8.65 -0.05 -6.41
N VAL A 26 -7.51 0.46 -6.89
CA VAL A 26 -6.78 1.59 -6.28
C VAL A 26 -7.67 2.83 -6.24
N GLN A 27 -8.27 3.21 -7.37
CA GLN A 27 -9.16 4.36 -7.45
C GLN A 27 -10.37 4.27 -6.50
N ILE A 28 -10.96 3.07 -6.36
CA ILE A 28 -12.05 2.84 -5.40
C ILE A 28 -11.55 3.00 -3.97
N ALA A 29 -10.38 2.43 -3.65
CA ALA A 29 -9.80 2.51 -2.32
C ALA A 29 -9.46 3.95 -1.91
N ASP A 30 -8.89 4.75 -2.81
CA ASP A 30 -8.64 6.18 -2.61
C ASP A 30 -9.93 6.96 -2.38
N SER A 31 -10.95 6.71 -3.21
CA SER A 31 -12.24 7.38 -3.02
C SER A 31 -12.88 7.06 -1.67
N LEU A 32 -12.66 5.84 -1.16
CA LEU A 32 -13.13 5.43 0.16
C LEU A 32 -12.29 6.03 1.28
N SER A 33 -10.97 6.12 1.14
CA SER A 33 -10.08 6.68 2.17
C SER A 33 -10.35 8.15 2.42
N MET A 34 -10.66 8.91 1.37
CA MET A 34 -11.09 10.30 1.49
C MET A 34 -12.40 10.48 2.27
N ARG A 35 -13.24 9.44 2.35
CA ARG A 35 -14.55 9.49 3.03
C ARG A 35 -14.51 8.96 4.45
N SER A 36 -13.67 7.97 4.71
CA SER A 36 -13.66 7.23 5.97
C SER A 36 -12.27 6.68 6.27
N GLN A 37 -11.51 7.42 7.07
CA GLN A 37 -10.18 7.03 7.51
C GLN A 37 -10.16 6.91 9.04
N ASN A 38 -9.59 5.82 9.54
CA ASN A 38 -9.27 5.65 10.95
C ASN A 38 -7.79 5.90 11.16
N THR A 39 -7.43 6.52 12.29
CA THR A 39 -6.05 6.90 12.58
C THR A 39 -5.62 6.34 13.94
N PHE A 40 -4.39 5.86 14.03
CA PHE A 40 -3.74 5.55 15.29
C PHE A 40 -2.24 5.81 15.22
N HIS A 41 -1.55 5.71 16.36
CA HIS A 41 -0.11 5.90 16.42
C HIS A 41 0.55 4.68 17.07
N LEU A 42 1.72 4.32 16.57
CA LEU A 42 2.60 3.33 17.19
C LEU A 42 3.93 3.99 17.54
N ASN A 43 4.40 3.79 18.76
CA ASN A 43 5.75 4.17 19.14
C ASN A 43 6.63 2.94 19.06
N LYS A 44 7.72 3.02 18.29
CA LYS A 44 8.66 1.94 18.04
C LYS A 44 10.09 2.42 18.25
N PHE A 45 11.02 1.49 18.33
CA PHE A 45 12.45 1.77 18.39
C PHE A 45 13.12 1.13 17.17
N ILE A 46 13.82 1.89 16.33
CA ILE A 46 14.62 1.33 15.20
C ILE A 46 15.81 0.56 15.76
N ASP A 47 16.43 1.17 16.76
CA ASP A 47 17.56 0.68 17.54
C ASP A 47 17.34 1.13 18.99
N ASN A 48 18.10 0.59 19.94
CA ASN A 48 17.86 0.74 21.39
C ASN A 48 17.65 2.19 21.87
N ASP A 49 18.14 3.19 21.14
CA ASP A 49 18.08 4.61 21.53
C ASP A 49 17.34 5.53 20.54
N ARG A 50 16.63 5.00 19.52
CA ARG A 50 15.94 5.83 18.52
C ARG A 50 14.43 5.56 18.48
N PRO A 51 13.64 6.24 19.34
CA PRO A 51 12.20 6.14 19.28
C PRO A 51 11.68 6.82 18.01
N ILE A 52 10.85 6.11 17.26
CA ILE A 52 10.03 6.65 16.17
C ILE A 52 8.58 6.62 16.61
N ARG A 53 7.86 7.67 16.24
CA ARG A 53 6.40 7.63 16.24
C ARG A 53 5.92 7.45 14.81
N GLU A 54 5.22 6.35 14.58
CA GLU A 54 4.51 6.09 13.34
C GLU A 54 3.06 6.58 13.48
N THR A 55 2.56 7.25 12.44
CA THR A 55 1.16 7.59 12.28
C THR A 55 0.56 6.68 11.23
N TRP A 56 -0.50 5.99 11.59
CA TRP A 56 -1.15 4.99 10.77
C TRP A 56 -2.53 5.46 10.38
N HIS A 57 -2.86 5.31 9.11
CA HIS A 57 -4.19 5.53 8.60
C HIS A 57 -4.71 4.27 7.93
N TYR A 58 -5.98 3.93 8.11
CA TYR A 58 -6.57 2.80 7.41
C TYR A 58 -8.05 2.98 7.12
N THR A 59 -8.50 2.33 6.05
CA THR A 59 -9.88 2.39 5.57
C THR A 59 -10.47 0.99 5.49
N LEU A 60 -11.71 0.86 5.95
CA LEU A 60 -12.46 -0.38 5.89
C LEU A 60 -13.56 -0.32 4.82
N SER A 61 -13.72 -1.39 4.07
CA SER A 61 -14.89 -1.65 3.23
C SER A 61 -15.44 -3.02 3.57
N LYS A 62 -16.72 -3.07 3.97
CA LYS A 62 -17.40 -4.32 4.38
C LYS A 62 -16.59 -5.13 5.43
N GLY A 63 -15.98 -4.43 6.38
CA GLY A 63 -15.17 -5.03 7.47
C GLY A 63 -13.74 -5.45 7.09
N LYS A 64 -13.35 -5.30 5.81
CA LYS A 64 -12.00 -5.59 5.33
C LYS A 64 -11.19 -4.33 5.10
N VAL A 65 -9.90 -4.38 5.38
CA VAL A 65 -8.98 -3.28 5.04
C VAL A 65 -8.81 -3.24 3.52
N VAL A 66 -9.03 -2.08 2.92
CA VAL A 66 -8.85 -1.85 1.47
C VAL A 66 -7.65 -0.96 1.16
N ILE A 67 -7.29 -0.08 2.09
CA ILE A 67 -6.06 0.71 2.03
C ILE A 67 -5.60 1.01 3.45
N PHE A 68 -4.29 0.99 3.65
CA PHE A 68 -3.67 1.57 4.83
C PHE A 68 -2.36 2.26 4.48
N GLU A 69 -1.97 3.19 5.34
CA GLU A 69 -0.86 4.09 5.16
C GLU A 69 -0.10 4.24 6.47
N VAL A 70 1.23 4.34 6.37
CA VAL A 70 2.14 4.51 7.50
C VAL A 70 3.07 5.67 7.21
N HIS A 71 3.07 6.65 8.10
CA HIS A 71 3.95 7.82 8.07
C HIS A 71 4.88 7.80 9.26
N TYR A 72 6.17 8.07 9.05
CA TYR A 72 7.10 8.25 10.15
C TYR A 72 8.27 9.14 9.76
N PHE A 73 8.84 9.80 10.77
CA PHE A 73 9.96 10.73 10.59
C PHE A 73 11.24 10.14 11.19
N LEU A 74 12.34 10.27 10.46
CA LEU A 74 13.67 9.96 10.95
C LEU A 74 14.60 11.08 10.53
N ASP A 75 15.19 11.76 11.51
CA ASP A 75 16.07 12.91 11.29
C ASP A 75 15.37 14.00 10.43
N SER A 76 15.86 14.23 9.21
CA SER A 76 15.30 15.18 8.25
C SER A 76 14.51 14.51 7.12
N LEU A 77 14.08 13.26 7.32
CA LEU A 77 13.37 12.48 6.32
C LEU A 77 12.00 12.05 6.84
N GLU A 78 11.00 12.22 6.01
CA GLU A 78 9.68 11.63 6.14
C GLU A 78 9.60 10.41 5.24
N PHE A 79 9.11 9.31 5.80
CA PHE A 79 8.85 8.08 5.10
C PHE A 79 7.34 7.82 5.08
N GLN A 80 6.81 7.63 3.88
CA GLN A 80 5.41 7.29 3.64
C GLN A 80 5.34 5.94 2.96
N GLU A 81 4.54 5.03 3.52
CA GLU A 81 4.24 3.73 2.93
C GLU A 81 2.72 3.60 2.75
N VAL A 82 2.23 3.36 1.53
CA VAL A 82 0.81 3.15 1.23
C VAL A 82 0.61 1.75 0.68
N TYR A 83 -0.43 1.07 1.14
CA TYR A 83 -0.74 -0.30 0.77
C TYR A 83 -2.20 -0.43 0.38
N TYR A 84 -2.45 -0.92 -0.82
CA TYR A 84 -3.78 -1.19 -1.35
C TYR A 84 -4.04 -2.69 -1.35
N LEU A 85 -5.25 -3.07 -0.94
CA LEU A 85 -5.60 -4.47 -0.69
C LEU A 85 -6.87 -4.87 -1.41
N ASP A 86 -6.86 -6.09 -1.95
CA ASP A 86 -8.06 -6.82 -2.34
C ASP A 86 -8.07 -8.17 -1.61
N ARG A 87 -9.14 -8.42 -0.85
CA ARG A 87 -9.31 -9.64 -0.05
C ARG A 87 -8.08 -10.00 0.81
N ASP A 88 -7.54 -9.02 1.52
CA ASP A 88 -6.39 -9.16 2.41
C ASP A 88 -5.06 -9.48 1.69
N GLN A 89 -5.02 -9.36 0.36
CA GLN A 89 -3.82 -9.46 -0.45
C GLN A 89 -3.42 -8.10 -0.99
N ILE A 90 -2.12 -7.83 -0.99
CA ILE A 90 -1.58 -6.62 -1.60
C ILE A 90 -1.80 -6.63 -3.12
N ILE A 91 -2.28 -5.50 -3.64
CA ILE A 91 -2.45 -5.26 -5.09
C ILE A 91 -1.62 -4.07 -5.58
N CYS A 92 -1.34 -3.12 -4.71
CA CYS A 92 -0.47 -1.99 -4.98
C CYS A 92 0.26 -1.58 -3.69
N MET A 93 1.49 -1.13 -3.83
CA MET A 93 2.33 -0.56 -2.78
C MET A 93 2.92 0.74 -3.28
N GLU A 94 2.92 1.78 -2.47
CA GLU A 94 3.65 3.01 -2.72
C GLU A 94 4.58 3.27 -1.55
N ARG A 95 5.79 3.76 -1.85
CA ARG A 95 6.79 4.13 -0.86
C ARG A 95 7.45 5.41 -1.29
N TYR A 96 7.52 6.37 -0.39
CA TYR A 96 8.15 7.66 -0.63
C TYR A 96 9.12 8.00 0.49
N GLU A 97 10.24 8.60 0.10
CA GLU A 97 11.17 9.28 0.98
C GLU A 97 11.13 10.77 0.63
N ILE A 98 10.82 11.60 1.61
CA ILE A 98 10.54 13.03 1.43
C ILE A 98 11.44 13.81 2.39
N LEU A 99 12.08 14.88 1.90
CA LEU A 99 12.92 15.73 2.75
C LEU A 99 12.06 16.66 3.64
N TYR A 100 12.29 16.63 4.96
CA TYR A 100 11.57 17.42 5.97
C TYR A 100 12.53 18.16 6.93
N PRO A 101 12.24 19.41 7.37
CA PRO A 101 11.16 20.29 6.96
C PRO A 101 11.50 21.01 5.64
N ALA A 102 10.63 20.88 4.66
CA ALA A 102 10.74 21.62 3.41
C ALA A 102 10.31 23.07 3.63
N HIS A 103 11.26 24.01 3.70
CA HIS A 103 10.91 25.43 3.74
C HIS A 103 10.34 25.97 2.42
N ALA A 104 10.33 25.22 1.30
CA ALA A 104 9.72 25.69 0.05
C ALA A 104 9.45 24.63 -1.06
N ASP A 105 9.70 23.34 -0.86
CA ASP A 105 9.40 22.30 -1.89
C ASP A 105 9.27 20.95 -1.18
N ASP A 106 8.12 20.30 -1.25
CA ASP A 106 7.93 18.89 -0.89
C ASP A 106 8.73 18.01 -1.86
N ARG A 107 10.06 17.96 -1.70
CA ARG A 107 10.95 17.20 -2.56
C ARG A 107 10.86 15.73 -2.17
N ILE A 108 10.07 14.97 -2.93
CA ILE A 108 10.22 13.52 -3.01
C ILE A 108 11.65 13.24 -3.49
N LEU A 109 12.47 12.67 -2.60
CA LEU A 109 13.85 12.29 -2.87
C LEU A 109 13.92 10.99 -3.68
N SER A 110 13.09 10.03 -3.27
CA SER A 110 12.89 8.76 -3.94
C SER A 110 11.46 8.28 -3.77
N GLY A 111 10.98 7.50 -4.73
CA GLY A 111 9.67 6.89 -4.66
C GLY A 111 9.62 5.59 -5.43
N THR A 112 8.80 4.64 -4.96
CA THR A 112 8.57 3.36 -5.60
C THR A 112 7.10 3.00 -5.55
N VAL A 113 6.54 2.62 -6.68
CA VAL A 113 5.17 2.09 -6.81
C VAL A 113 5.25 0.68 -7.37
N GLY A 114 4.76 -0.31 -6.63
CA GLY A 114 4.74 -1.72 -7.04
C GLY A 114 3.31 -2.23 -7.23
N PHE A 115 3.06 -2.96 -8.32
CA PHE A 115 1.76 -3.56 -8.65
C PHE A 115 1.84 -5.07 -8.56
N PHE A 116 0.88 -5.67 -7.86
CA PHE A 116 0.91 -7.08 -7.49
C PHE A 116 -0.32 -7.83 -8.02
N GLU A 117 -0.10 -9.06 -8.46
CA GLU A 117 -1.15 -10.01 -8.79
C GLU A 117 -0.84 -11.37 -8.18
N ASN A 118 -1.79 -11.93 -7.42
CA ASN A 118 -1.62 -13.20 -6.72
C ASN A 118 -0.39 -13.22 -5.80
N GLN A 119 -0.13 -12.10 -5.10
CA GLN A 119 1.06 -11.88 -4.26
C GLN A 119 2.39 -11.86 -5.02
N SER A 120 2.35 -11.78 -6.36
CA SER A 120 3.55 -11.62 -7.17
C SER A 120 3.70 -10.22 -7.74
N LEU A 121 4.89 -9.65 -7.66
CA LEU A 121 5.19 -8.34 -8.25
C LEU A 121 5.16 -8.46 -9.78
N ARG A 122 4.22 -7.76 -10.41
CA ARG A 122 4.05 -7.74 -11.87
C ARG A 122 4.81 -6.61 -12.53
N GLN A 123 4.78 -5.45 -11.90
CA GLN A 123 5.36 -4.22 -12.41
C GLN A 123 5.73 -3.34 -11.23
N TYR A 124 6.78 -2.56 -11.39
CA TYR A 124 7.06 -1.45 -10.49
C TYR A 124 7.57 -0.25 -11.27
N ILE A 125 7.46 0.92 -10.65
CA ILE A 125 7.90 2.21 -11.15
C ILE A 125 8.73 2.83 -10.03
N THR A 126 9.90 3.34 -10.35
CA THR A 126 10.71 4.14 -9.43
C THR A 126 10.77 5.59 -9.90
N MET A 127 10.98 6.50 -8.96
CA MET A 127 11.14 7.93 -9.21
C MET A 127 12.18 8.51 -8.25
N GLY A 128 12.79 9.64 -8.62
CA GLY A 128 13.84 10.28 -7.83
C GLY A 128 15.22 9.65 -8.04
N LYS A 129 16.10 9.75 -7.05
CA LYS A 129 17.44 9.16 -7.12
C LYS A 129 17.31 7.64 -6.98
N VAL A 130 17.61 6.91 -8.04
CA VAL A 130 17.64 5.44 -8.06
C VAL A 130 19.10 5.02 -7.89
N GLU A 131 19.49 4.55 -6.72
CA GLU A 131 20.76 3.82 -6.57
C GLU A 131 20.56 2.36 -7.01
N ASP A 132 21.58 1.68 -7.52
CA ASP A 132 21.46 0.30 -8.04
C ASP A 132 20.96 -0.72 -6.99
N TYR A 133 21.01 -0.36 -5.70
CA TYR A 133 20.48 -1.12 -4.57
C TYR A 133 18.98 -0.85 -4.28
N ASP A 134 18.35 0.11 -4.96
CA ASP A 134 16.94 0.52 -4.77
C ASP A 134 15.95 -0.24 -5.67
N LEU A 135 16.44 -1.22 -6.44
CA LEU A 135 15.57 -2.14 -7.18
C LEU A 135 14.70 -2.88 -6.16
N LEU A 136 13.38 -2.60 -6.11
CA LEU A 136 12.47 -3.21 -5.17
C LEU A 136 12.50 -4.74 -5.30
N PRO A 137 13.14 -5.48 -4.38
CA PRO A 137 13.11 -6.92 -4.45
C PRO A 137 11.69 -7.33 -4.04
N GLU A 138 11.02 -8.11 -4.88
CA GLU A 138 9.65 -8.59 -4.63
C GLU A 138 9.52 -9.22 -3.23
N TYR A 139 10.55 -9.97 -2.82
CA TYR A 139 10.65 -10.55 -1.48
C TYR A 139 10.55 -9.48 -0.37
N ASP A 140 11.28 -8.37 -0.49
CA ASP A 140 11.30 -7.32 0.52
C ASP A 140 9.98 -6.56 0.59
N ALA A 141 9.33 -6.33 -0.57
CA ALA A 141 8.03 -5.67 -0.63
C ALA A 141 6.94 -6.51 0.07
N ILE A 142 6.88 -7.81 -0.24
CA ILE A 142 5.92 -8.73 0.38
C ILE A 142 6.23 -8.95 1.86
N ALA A 143 7.50 -9.10 2.24
CA ALA A 143 7.90 -9.25 3.64
C ALA A 143 7.50 -8.03 4.47
N ARG A 144 7.79 -6.81 3.97
CA ARG A 144 7.40 -5.57 4.62
C ARG A 144 5.88 -5.45 4.74
N PHE A 145 5.14 -5.71 3.67
CA PHE A 145 3.68 -5.74 3.70
C PHE A 145 3.15 -6.66 4.80
N ARG A 146 3.66 -7.91 4.89
CA ARG A 146 3.20 -8.88 5.91
C ARG A 146 3.46 -8.40 7.33
N VAL A 147 4.59 -7.74 7.58
CA VAL A 147 4.89 -7.12 8.88
C VAL A 147 3.88 -6.01 9.16
N ARG A 148 3.75 -5.04 8.25
CA ARG A 148 2.86 -3.89 8.43
C ARG A 148 1.39 -4.28 8.61
N TYR A 149 0.92 -5.22 7.79
CA TYR A 149 -0.45 -5.69 7.85
C TYR A 149 -0.76 -6.44 9.15
N ARG A 150 0.20 -7.19 9.69
CA ARG A 150 0.07 -7.83 11.01
C ARG A 150 0.00 -6.80 12.13
N GLU A 151 0.86 -5.78 12.12
CA GLU A 151 0.82 -4.69 13.10
C GLU A 151 -0.54 -3.98 13.10
N LEU A 152 -1.08 -3.71 11.90
CA LEU A 152 -2.43 -3.17 11.74
C LEU A 152 -3.50 -4.13 12.29
N ALA A 153 -3.42 -5.41 11.96
CA ALA A 153 -4.40 -6.42 12.38
C ALA A 153 -4.39 -6.66 13.90
N GLU A 154 -3.25 -6.53 14.56
CA GLU A 154 -3.10 -6.63 16.02
C GLU A 154 -3.62 -5.37 16.74
N THR A 155 -3.43 -4.19 16.13
CA THR A 155 -3.81 -2.90 16.75
C THR A 155 -5.29 -2.56 16.57
N ARG A 156 -5.87 -2.82 15.38
CA ARG A 156 -7.26 -2.48 15.05
C ARG A 156 -8.29 -2.99 16.09
N PRO A 157 -8.25 -4.26 16.55
CA PRO A 157 -9.22 -4.78 17.51
C PRO A 157 -9.17 -4.06 18.87
N LEU A 158 -8.01 -3.52 19.26
CA LEU A 158 -7.87 -2.75 20.50
C LEU A 158 -8.60 -1.41 20.38
N LEU A 159 -8.42 -0.72 19.25
CA LEU A 159 -9.11 0.53 18.94
C LEU A 159 -10.64 0.36 18.84
N GLU A 160 -11.09 -0.74 18.23
CA GLU A 160 -12.52 -1.06 18.13
C GLU A 160 -13.16 -1.42 19.49
N LYS A 161 -12.37 -1.94 20.44
CA LYS A 161 -12.83 -2.18 21.82
C LYS A 161 -12.91 -0.88 22.60
N ASP A 162 -11.90 -0.02 22.51
CA ASP A 162 -11.86 1.26 23.21
C ASP A 162 -13.00 2.19 22.74
N ASN A 163 -13.31 2.18 21.44
CA ASN A 163 -14.44 2.93 20.88
C ASN A 163 -15.82 2.35 21.24
N LYS A 164 -15.91 1.08 21.64
CA LYS A 164 -17.15 0.46 22.12
C LYS A 164 -17.30 0.55 23.65
N GLY A 165 -16.21 0.83 24.37
CA GLY A 165 -16.21 1.00 25.83
C GLY A 165 -16.84 2.31 26.32
N SER A 166 -17.09 3.28 25.44
CA SER A 166 -17.73 4.56 25.77
C SER A 166 -19.26 4.57 25.64
N ILE A 167 -19.87 3.41 25.34
CA ILE A 167 -21.34 3.26 25.19
C ILE A 167 -21.91 2.37 26.30
N PHE A 168 -21.50 2.50 27.56
CA PHE A 168 -22.31 2.06 28.70
C PHE A 168 -22.06 3.00 29.89
N VAL A 169 -22.91 4.03 30.06
CA VAL A 169 -24.06 4.13 31.00
C VAL A 169 -23.61 4.61 32.40
N PRO A 170 -24.43 5.28 33.25
CA PRO A 170 -25.66 6.07 33.09
C PRO A 170 -25.50 7.57 33.45
#